data_AF-A0A6P7MS03-F1
#
_entry.id   AF-A0A6P7MS03-F1
#
_cell.length_a   1.000
_cell.length_b   1.000
_cell.length_c   1.000
_cell.angle_alpha   90.00
_cell.angle_beta   90.00
_cell.angle_gamma   90.00
#
_symmetry.space_group_name_H-M   'P 1'
#
loop_
_entity.id
_entity.type
_entity.pdbx_description
1 polymer ?
#
loop_
_entity_poly.entity_id
_entity_poly.type
_entity_poly.pdbx_seq_one_letter_code
_entity_poly.pdbx_strand_id
1 'polypeptide(L)'
;MASLRMVRKVTGALLGSLRPLRCGLVPVRPLAFRHQVRPRCPVLGNCQAPFYSTQLPSSEVSLRYNHGRLALEVHLPSRNEKCLFFLRPLLMSVGDLIADVQKEDPGVTASVFKDGERVATSTPLEVVLDKGFQLIINDAVYDVQPCETMQTSRKHAAEMEDVKHVVNLLHSALHLPGHHLLKERQLLEKLDLIKQELSPLEQMKAQLSQTAERQTSRVLWSGLALLSVQGGALAWLTWWVYSWDVMEPVTYFITYSTSIGIFAYYVLTKQDYVYPEAKDRKFLNYFYKGASKKKFNVQKYNELKDELAQVEEDLRRLRYSTHLQLPLEQIQPKP
;
A
#
# COMPACT_ATOMS: atom_id res chain seq x y z
N MET A 1 -35.09 2.17 -1.78
CA MET A 1 -34.43 1.23 -2.71
C MET A 1 -33.82 2.03 -3.85
N ALA A 2 -32.56 1.71 -4.17
CA ALA A 2 -31.81 2.10 -5.37
C ALA A 2 -31.52 3.59 -5.64
N SER A 3 -30.34 4.07 -5.22
CA SER A 3 -29.35 4.65 -6.16
C SER A 3 -27.96 4.74 -5.53
N LEU A 4 -27.38 3.58 -5.23
CA LEU A 4 -25.94 3.40 -5.03
C LEU A 4 -25.35 2.95 -6.37
N ARG A 5 -25.29 3.85 -7.35
CA ARG A 5 -24.56 3.62 -8.61
C ARG A 5 -24.11 4.97 -9.13
N MET A 6 -22.82 5.25 -8.95
CA MET A 6 -21.95 6.09 -9.79
C MET A 6 -20.93 6.76 -8.87
N VAL A 7 -19.83 6.06 -8.55
CA VAL A 7 -18.44 6.57 -8.61
C VAL A 7 -17.55 5.35 -8.36
N ARG A 8 -17.41 4.50 -9.39
CA ARG A 8 -16.34 3.50 -9.44
C ARG A 8 -16.05 3.19 -10.90
N LYS A 9 -15.22 4.03 -11.55
CA LYS A 9 -14.61 3.75 -12.86
C LYS A 9 -13.63 4.86 -13.25
N VAL A 10 -12.43 4.84 -12.68
CA VAL A 10 -11.22 5.36 -13.36
C VAL A 10 -10.03 4.51 -12.90
N THR A 11 -9.82 3.37 -13.55
CA THR A 11 -8.52 2.67 -13.58
C THR A 11 -8.58 1.70 -14.74
N GLY A 12 -7.78 1.94 -15.77
CA GLY A 12 -7.85 1.18 -17.01
C GLY A 12 -6.90 1.71 -18.06
N ALA A 13 -5.60 1.68 -17.78
CA ALA A 13 -4.56 1.67 -18.80
C ALA A 13 -3.24 1.28 -18.14
N LEU A 14 -2.76 0.08 -18.47
CA LEU A 14 -1.38 -0.45 -18.42
C LEU A 14 -1.36 -1.90 -17.90
N LEU A 15 -1.90 -2.81 -18.72
CA LEU A 15 -1.42 -4.19 -18.74
C LEU A 15 -1.57 -4.71 -20.16
N GLY A 16 -0.44 -4.93 -20.82
CA GLY A 16 -0.40 -5.41 -22.20
C GLY A 16 1.01 -5.49 -22.74
N SER A 17 1.79 -6.47 -22.30
CA SER A 17 2.70 -7.20 -23.19
C SER A 17 3.19 -8.48 -22.51
N LEU A 18 2.79 -9.62 -23.06
CA LEU A 18 3.26 -10.95 -22.70
C LEU A 18 3.91 -11.58 -23.95
N ARG A 19 5.16 -12.03 -23.75
CA ARG A 19 5.89 -13.16 -24.41
C ARG A 19 6.47 -12.94 -25.84
N PRO A 20 7.41 -13.81 -26.32
CA PRO A 20 8.05 -14.99 -25.70
C PRO A 20 9.60 -15.09 -25.82
N LEU A 21 10.14 -16.16 -25.22
CA LEU A 21 11.50 -16.72 -25.33
C LEU A 21 12.11 -16.73 -26.74
N ARG A 22 13.44 -16.62 -26.81
CA ARG A 22 14.25 -17.32 -27.82
C ARG A 22 15.52 -17.92 -27.21
N CYS A 23 15.63 -19.23 -27.34
CA CYS A 23 16.84 -20.04 -27.21
C CYS A 23 17.90 -19.61 -28.24
N GLY A 24 19.17 -19.70 -27.85
CA GLY A 24 20.31 -19.84 -28.75
C GLY A 24 21.25 -20.89 -28.16
N LEU A 25 21.48 -21.97 -28.90
CA LEU A 25 22.16 -23.18 -28.50
C LEU A 25 23.40 -23.32 -29.42
N VAL A 26 24.51 -23.78 -28.81
CA VAL A 26 25.69 -24.51 -29.36
C VAL A 26 26.74 -23.76 -30.22
N PRO A 27 27.96 -24.30 -30.50
CA PRO A 27 28.81 -25.30 -29.79
C PRO A 27 30.37 -25.07 -29.86
N VAL A 28 31.14 -26.01 -29.24
CA VAL A 28 32.51 -26.55 -29.52
C VAL A 28 33.81 -25.87 -28.99
N ARG A 29 34.38 -26.52 -27.95
CA ARG A 29 35.76 -27.06 -27.65
C ARG A 29 36.89 -26.96 -28.74
N PRO A 30 38.11 -27.55 -28.54
CA PRO A 30 39.14 -27.43 -27.48
C PRO A 30 40.59 -27.37 -28.08
N LEU A 31 41.65 -27.19 -27.26
CA LEU A 31 43.02 -27.77 -27.43
C LEU A 31 43.92 -27.15 -26.34
N ALA A 32 44.29 -27.84 -25.26
CA ALA A 32 45.29 -28.90 -25.13
C ALA A 32 46.69 -28.50 -25.62
N PHE A 33 47.62 -28.28 -24.69
CA PHE A 33 48.97 -28.82 -24.84
C PHE A 33 49.64 -29.11 -23.48
N ARG A 34 50.10 -30.36 -23.36
CA ARG A 34 50.94 -30.92 -22.31
C ARG A 34 52.32 -30.24 -22.30
N HIS A 35 52.97 -30.19 -21.14
CA HIS A 35 54.25 -30.88 -21.05
C HIS A 35 54.51 -31.45 -19.66
N GLN A 36 55.04 -32.66 -19.72
CA GLN A 36 55.33 -33.65 -18.70
C GLN A 36 56.78 -33.51 -18.24
N VAL A 37 57.08 -33.62 -16.95
CA VAL A 37 58.32 -34.25 -16.44
C VAL A 37 58.07 -34.88 -15.06
N ARG A 38 58.36 -36.18 -14.96
CA ARG A 38 58.70 -36.97 -13.75
C ARG A 38 60.14 -37.49 -14.00
N PRO A 39 60.86 -38.16 -13.08
CA PRO A 39 60.67 -38.36 -11.63
C PRO A 39 62.00 -38.20 -10.82
N ARG A 40 61.95 -38.34 -9.48
CA ARG A 40 62.97 -39.07 -8.68
C ARG A 40 62.56 -39.17 -7.21
N CYS A 41 62.58 -40.40 -6.68
CA CYS A 41 62.70 -40.66 -5.23
C CYS A 41 64.19 -40.80 -4.88
N PRO A 42 64.54 -40.58 -3.60
CA PRO A 42 65.17 -41.67 -2.86
C PRO A 42 64.63 -41.89 -1.44
N VAL A 43 64.63 -43.19 -1.13
CA VAL A 43 64.69 -44.00 0.10
C VAL A 43 65.08 -43.33 1.45
N LEU A 44 64.25 -43.65 2.46
CA LEU A 44 64.47 -44.03 3.87
C LEU A 44 65.45 -43.23 4.76
N GLY A 45 64.90 -42.66 5.84
CA GLY A 45 65.63 -42.26 7.04
C GLY A 45 64.69 -42.10 8.23
N ASN A 46 64.75 -43.03 9.18
CA ASN A 46 64.06 -42.98 10.48
C ASN A 46 64.43 -41.70 11.24
N CYS A 47 63.45 -41.04 11.85
CA CYS A 47 63.60 -40.34 13.14
C CYS A 47 62.22 -40.13 13.78
N GLN A 48 62.24 -40.17 15.11
CA GLN A 48 61.13 -40.44 16.03
C GLN A 48 60.07 -39.32 16.10
N ALA A 49 58.89 -39.72 16.59
CA ALA A 49 57.73 -38.89 16.91
C ALA A 49 58.08 -37.68 17.79
N PRO A 50 57.21 -36.65 17.79
CA PRO A 50 56.16 -36.68 18.77
C PRO A 50 54.77 -36.48 18.17
N PHE A 51 53.83 -37.22 18.73
CA PHE A 51 52.40 -37.01 18.58
C PHE A 51 52.04 -35.59 19.01
N TYR A 52 51.90 -34.67 18.06
CA TYR A 52 51.09 -33.48 18.27
C TYR A 52 49.65 -33.87 17.97
N SER A 53 48.91 -34.19 19.03
CA SER A 53 47.46 -34.12 19.01
C SER A 53 47.08 -32.64 18.83
N THR A 54 46.87 -32.21 17.59
CA THR A 54 46.01 -31.06 17.32
C THR A 54 44.59 -31.59 17.16
N GLN A 55 43.97 -32.01 18.28
CA GLN A 55 42.52 -31.94 18.34
C GLN A 55 42.16 -30.45 18.33
N LEU A 56 41.64 -30.00 17.19
CA LEU A 56 40.92 -28.74 17.04
C LEU A 56 39.85 -28.71 18.14
N PRO A 57 39.69 -27.63 18.93
CA PRO A 57 38.58 -27.57 19.87
C PRO A 57 37.29 -27.70 19.05
N SER A 58 36.57 -28.78 19.28
CA SER A 58 35.24 -29.01 18.72
C SER A 58 34.45 -27.74 18.97
N SER A 59 34.16 -27.02 17.90
CA SER A 59 33.50 -25.73 17.93
C SER A 59 32.02 -25.98 18.21
N GLU A 60 31.72 -26.29 19.47
CA GLU A 60 30.41 -26.74 19.94
C GLU A 60 29.43 -25.57 19.92
N VAL A 61 28.61 -25.51 18.87
CA VAL A 61 27.44 -24.63 18.82
C VAL A 61 26.26 -25.40 19.36
N SER A 62 25.59 -24.81 20.34
CA SER A 62 24.43 -25.43 20.96
C SER A 62 23.18 -24.58 20.75
N LEU A 63 22.11 -25.22 20.32
CA LEU A 63 20.80 -24.62 20.17
C LEU A 63 19.96 -24.99 21.39
N ARG A 64 19.69 -24.02 22.27
CA ARG A 64 19.01 -24.24 23.57
C ARG A 64 17.67 -23.51 23.63
N TYR A 65 16.72 -24.09 24.35
CA TYR A 65 15.44 -23.44 24.63
C TYR A 65 15.47 -22.81 26.02
N ASN A 66 15.69 -21.49 26.08
CA ASN A 66 15.76 -20.75 27.33
C ASN A 66 14.47 -19.94 27.50
N HIS A 67 13.71 -20.20 28.57
CA HIS A 67 12.51 -19.43 28.94
C HIS A 67 11.47 -19.23 27.81
N GLY A 68 11.21 -20.26 27.01
CA GLY A 68 10.22 -20.15 25.94
C GLY A 68 10.72 -19.55 24.62
N ARG A 69 12.02 -19.21 24.53
CA ARG A 69 12.66 -18.66 23.33
C ARG A 69 13.84 -19.53 22.92
N LEU A 70 14.03 -19.64 21.62
CA LEU A 70 15.15 -20.37 21.04
C LEU A 70 16.41 -19.49 21.12
N ALA A 71 17.47 -19.99 21.73
CA ALA A 71 18.74 -19.30 21.88
C ALA A 71 19.84 -20.09 21.17
N LEU A 72 20.57 -19.42 20.28
CA LEU A 72 21.72 -19.96 19.56
C LEU A 72 23.01 -19.48 20.25
N GLU A 73 23.79 -20.43 20.77
CA GLU A 73 25.09 -20.15 21.40
C GLU A 73 26.20 -20.34 20.36
N VAL A 74 26.85 -19.24 19.95
CA VAL A 74 27.93 -19.24 18.96
C VAL A 74 29.16 -18.55 19.52
N HIS A 75 30.34 -19.13 19.27
CA HIS A 75 31.61 -18.49 19.58
C HIS A 75 31.96 -17.47 18.49
N LEU A 76 32.17 -16.20 18.86
CA LEU A 76 32.60 -15.18 17.90
C LEU A 76 34.13 -15.03 17.89
N PRO A 77 34.76 -14.93 16.70
CA PRO A 77 36.21 -15.03 16.54
C PRO A 77 36.99 -13.80 17.04
N SER A 78 36.40 -12.60 17.05
CA SER A 78 37.12 -11.38 17.44
C SER A 78 37.49 -11.35 18.92
N ARG A 79 36.57 -11.80 19.80
CA ARG A 79 36.76 -11.84 21.25
C ARG A 79 36.94 -13.24 21.83
N ASN A 80 36.68 -14.28 21.02
CA ASN A 80 36.67 -15.67 21.45
C ASN A 80 35.74 -15.92 22.67
N GLU A 81 34.63 -15.18 22.70
CA GLU A 81 33.59 -15.28 23.72
C GLU A 81 32.36 -15.97 23.13
N LYS A 82 31.56 -16.59 24.01
CA LYS A 82 30.30 -17.22 23.63
C LYS A 82 29.19 -16.17 23.63
N CYS A 83 28.59 -15.93 22.47
CA CYS A 83 27.47 -15.02 22.31
C CYS A 83 26.17 -15.81 22.16
N LEU A 84 25.12 -15.33 22.83
CA LEU A 84 23.78 -15.92 22.80
C LEU A 84 22.86 -15.06 21.94
N PHE A 85 22.34 -15.63 20.87
CA PHE A 85 21.39 -14.98 19.97
C PHE A 85 19.99 -15.52 20.18
N PHE A 86 19.03 -14.65 20.51
CA PHE A 86 17.63 -15.04 20.69
C PHE A 86 16.88 -15.05 19.35
N LEU A 87 16.47 -16.24 18.92
CA LEU A 87 15.81 -16.48 17.66
C LEU A 87 14.27 -16.41 17.79
N ARG A 88 13.64 -15.78 16.79
CA ARG A 88 12.18 -15.67 16.58
C ARG A 88 11.81 -16.26 15.20
N PRO A 89 11.64 -17.60 15.10
CA PRO A 89 11.52 -18.29 13.81
C PRO A 89 10.41 -17.79 12.87
N LEU A 90 9.30 -17.28 13.42
CA LEU A 90 8.14 -16.77 12.68
C LEU A 90 8.25 -15.31 12.22
N LEU A 91 9.17 -14.53 12.82
CA LEU A 91 9.29 -13.10 12.58
C LEU A 91 10.63 -12.71 11.97
N MET A 92 11.58 -13.65 11.88
CA MET A 92 12.94 -13.37 11.44
C MET A 92 13.33 -14.23 10.24
N SER A 93 14.11 -13.62 9.37
CA SER A 93 14.78 -14.26 8.24
C SER A 93 16.22 -14.65 8.60
N VAL A 94 16.82 -15.50 7.78
CA VAL A 94 18.26 -15.82 7.84
C VAL A 94 19.12 -14.56 7.71
N GLY A 95 18.65 -13.58 6.94
CA GLY A 95 19.31 -12.28 6.81
C GLY A 95 19.35 -11.48 8.09
N ASP A 96 18.25 -11.47 8.83
CA ASP A 96 18.18 -10.79 10.12
C ASP A 96 19.15 -11.44 11.12
N LEU A 97 19.26 -12.77 11.11
CA LEU A 97 20.24 -13.49 11.94
C LEU A 97 21.69 -13.11 11.56
N ILE A 98 22.01 -13.08 10.28
CA ILE A 98 23.35 -12.67 9.81
C ILE A 98 23.63 -11.22 10.21
N ALA A 99 22.64 -10.34 10.10
CA ALA A 99 22.74 -8.95 10.51
C ALA A 99 22.94 -8.81 12.03
N ASP A 100 22.25 -9.61 12.84
CA ASP A 100 22.42 -9.63 14.30
C ASP A 100 23.83 -10.10 14.69
N VAL A 101 24.38 -11.12 14.01
CA VAL A 101 25.76 -11.58 14.22
C VAL A 101 26.78 -10.52 13.81
N GLN A 102 26.59 -9.88 12.65
CA GLN A 102 27.46 -8.80 12.18
C GLN A 102 27.39 -7.54 13.04
N LYS A 103 26.23 -7.28 13.64
CA LYS A 103 26.05 -6.16 14.56
C LYS A 103 26.81 -6.39 15.88
N GLU A 104 26.87 -7.63 16.35
CA GLU A 104 27.63 -7.99 17.56
C GLU A 104 29.15 -8.01 17.29
N ASP A 105 29.57 -8.54 16.13
CA ASP A 105 30.97 -8.55 15.71
C ASP A 105 31.12 -8.07 14.25
N PRO A 106 31.50 -6.79 14.02
CA PRO A 106 31.62 -6.22 12.67
C PRO A 106 32.77 -6.83 11.85
N GLY A 107 33.67 -7.59 12.48
CA GLY A 107 34.74 -8.33 11.78
C GLY A 107 34.31 -9.69 11.24
N VAL A 108 33.05 -10.09 11.43
CA VAL A 108 32.54 -11.42 11.07
C VAL A 108 31.78 -11.40 9.76
N THR A 109 32.18 -12.27 8.84
CA THR A 109 31.41 -12.63 7.66
C THR A 109 30.68 -13.95 7.93
N ALA A 110 29.38 -13.86 8.20
CA ALA A 110 28.52 -15.01 8.46
C ALA A 110 27.72 -15.41 7.20
N SER A 111 27.60 -16.71 6.97
CA SER A 111 26.77 -17.29 5.90
C SER A 111 26.14 -18.60 6.35
N VAL A 112 24.90 -18.84 5.92
CA VAL A 112 24.14 -20.03 6.30
C VAL A 112 24.03 -20.97 5.10
N PHE A 113 24.33 -22.24 5.33
CA PHE A 113 24.27 -23.32 4.35
C PHE A 113 23.32 -24.41 4.81
N LYS A 114 22.62 -25.01 3.85
CA LYS A 114 21.75 -26.17 4.06
C LYS A 114 22.00 -27.15 2.92
N ASP A 115 22.28 -28.40 3.26
CA ASP A 115 22.56 -29.47 2.29
C ASP A 115 23.64 -29.11 1.25
N GLY A 116 24.62 -28.29 1.63
CA GLY A 116 25.71 -27.84 0.76
C GLY A 116 25.40 -26.61 -0.10
N GLU A 117 24.17 -26.08 -0.07
CA GLU A 117 23.78 -24.87 -0.80
C GLU A 117 23.64 -23.66 0.13
N ARG A 118 24.01 -22.48 -0.37
CA ARG A 118 23.88 -21.23 0.39
C ARG A 118 22.41 -20.83 0.47
N VAL A 119 21.90 -20.64 1.68
CA VAL A 119 20.52 -20.22 1.91
C VAL A 119 20.37 -18.73 1.63
N ALA A 120 19.30 -18.36 0.93
CA ALA A 120 19.00 -16.96 0.62
C ALA A 120 18.66 -16.17 1.90
N THR A 121 19.11 -14.91 1.94
CA THR A 121 18.89 -13.95 3.04
C THR A 121 17.41 -13.77 3.40
N SER A 122 16.49 -13.86 2.42
CA SER A 122 15.05 -13.72 2.63
C SER A 122 14.36 -14.98 3.17
N THR A 123 15.08 -16.09 3.30
CA THR A 123 14.48 -17.35 3.76
C THR A 123 14.06 -17.21 5.22
N PRO A 124 12.81 -17.55 5.60
CA PRO A 124 12.40 -17.54 6.99
C PRO A 124 13.22 -18.56 7.78
N LEU A 125 13.60 -18.18 9.00
CA LEU A 125 14.49 -19.01 9.82
C LEU A 125 13.84 -20.35 10.21
N GLU A 126 12.51 -20.42 10.31
CA GLU A 126 11.75 -21.64 10.59
C GLU A 126 12.09 -22.81 9.63
N VAL A 127 12.24 -22.53 8.33
CA VAL A 127 12.52 -23.56 7.30
C VAL A 127 13.92 -24.16 7.44
N VAL A 128 14.84 -23.36 8.00
CA VAL A 128 16.24 -23.73 8.19
C VAL A 128 16.41 -24.53 9.48
N LEU A 129 15.64 -24.21 10.52
CA LEU A 129 15.68 -24.87 11.82
C LEU A 129 15.08 -26.29 11.83
N ASP A 130 14.21 -26.64 10.88
CA ASP A 130 13.49 -27.94 10.85
C ASP A 130 14.40 -29.17 10.61
N LYS A 131 15.50 -29.00 9.85
CA LYS A 131 16.40 -30.11 9.46
C LYS A 131 17.86 -29.95 9.92
N GLY A 132 18.15 -28.89 10.68
CA GLY A 132 19.52 -28.47 10.97
C GLY A 132 20.16 -27.69 9.83
N PHE A 133 21.18 -26.90 10.14
CA PHE A 133 21.88 -26.07 9.17
C PHE A 133 23.33 -25.80 9.59
N GLN A 134 24.16 -25.48 8.62
CA GLN A 134 25.55 -25.12 8.84
C GLN A 134 25.71 -23.60 8.82
N LEU A 135 26.23 -23.04 9.90
CA LEU A 135 26.59 -21.63 10.00
C LEU A 135 28.09 -21.51 9.78
N ILE A 136 28.51 -20.76 8.77
CA ILE A 136 29.91 -20.51 8.45
C ILE A 136 30.26 -19.08 8.84
N ILE A 137 31.22 -18.91 9.76
CA ILE A 137 31.74 -17.61 10.22
C ILE A 137 33.25 -17.59 9.97
N ASN A 138 33.74 -16.69 9.10
CA ASN A 138 35.19 -16.51 8.83
C ASN A 138 35.96 -17.85 8.68
N ASP A 139 35.43 -18.76 7.86
CA ASP A 139 35.94 -20.12 7.57
C ASP A 139 35.73 -21.20 8.66
N ALA A 140 35.17 -20.87 9.83
CA ALA A 140 34.73 -21.85 10.82
C ALA A 140 33.33 -22.38 10.48
N VAL A 141 33.19 -23.70 10.38
CA VAL A 141 31.90 -24.37 10.10
C VAL A 141 31.29 -24.84 11.41
N TYR A 142 30.12 -24.29 11.74
CA TYR A 142 29.33 -24.68 12.90
C TYR A 142 28.10 -25.47 12.45
N ASP A 143 28.00 -26.72 12.88
CA ASP A 143 26.85 -27.56 12.58
C ASP A 143 25.79 -27.40 13.67
N VAL A 144 24.67 -26.76 13.32
CA VAL A 144 23.56 -26.49 14.24
C VAL A 144 22.53 -27.60 14.10
N GLN A 145 22.51 -28.52 15.06
CA GLN A 145 21.52 -29.59 15.07
C GLN A 145 20.15 -29.09 15.55
N PRO A 146 19.05 -29.62 14.98
CA PRO A 146 17.70 -29.27 15.40
C PRO A 146 17.45 -29.77 16.83
N CYS A 147 16.96 -28.89 17.70
CA CYS A 147 16.72 -29.21 19.11
C CYS A 147 15.52 -30.19 19.23
N GLU A 148 15.71 -31.37 19.82
CA GLU A 148 14.66 -32.40 20.02
C GLU A 148 13.42 -31.87 20.76
N THR A 149 13.60 -30.85 21.61
CA THR A 149 12.53 -30.16 22.35
C THR A 149 11.52 -29.44 21.45
N MET A 150 11.85 -29.14 20.18
CA MET A 150 10.85 -28.64 19.22
C MET A 150 9.76 -29.67 18.91
N GLN A 151 10.09 -30.96 18.95
CA GLN A 151 9.15 -32.03 18.61
C GLN A 151 8.16 -32.33 19.74
N THR A 152 8.58 -32.19 21.00
CA THR A 152 7.71 -32.36 22.18
C THR A 152 6.76 -31.17 22.37
N SER A 153 7.19 -29.94 22.05
CA SER A 153 6.35 -28.74 22.12
C SER A 153 5.15 -28.75 21.16
N ARG A 154 5.21 -29.44 20.01
CA ARG A 154 4.05 -29.57 19.10
C ARG A 154 2.89 -30.37 19.71
N LYS A 155 3.17 -31.30 20.64
CA LYS A 155 2.14 -32.15 21.27
C LYS A 155 1.37 -31.44 22.39
N HIS A 156 2.02 -30.51 23.10
CA HIS A 156 1.39 -29.65 24.13
C HIS A 156 0.98 -28.26 23.59
N ALA A 157 0.94 -28.09 22.26
CA ALA A 157 0.65 -26.81 21.63
C ALA A 157 -0.79 -26.31 21.89
N ALA A 158 -1.77 -27.22 21.95
CA ALA A 158 -3.19 -26.88 22.09
C ALA A 158 -3.52 -26.26 23.47
N GLU A 159 -3.09 -26.86 24.58
CA GLU A 159 -3.32 -26.29 25.93
C GLU A 159 -2.56 -24.96 26.12
N MET A 160 -1.37 -24.83 25.55
CA MET A 160 -0.59 -23.59 25.66
C MET A 160 -1.09 -22.49 24.71
N GLU A 161 -1.84 -22.83 23.66
CA GLU A 161 -2.54 -21.90 22.78
C GLU A 161 -3.69 -21.21 23.51
N ASP A 162 -4.46 -21.94 24.31
CA ASP A 162 -5.53 -21.38 25.14
C ASP A 162 -4.97 -20.40 26.18
N VAL A 163 -3.90 -20.77 26.87
CA VAL A 163 -3.23 -19.87 27.83
C VAL A 163 -2.66 -18.64 27.13
N LYS A 164 -2.05 -18.78 25.95
CA LYS A 164 -1.58 -17.65 25.14
C LYS A 164 -2.74 -16.76 24.69
N HIS A 165 -3.88 -17.33 24.33
CA HIS A 165 -5.08 -16.60 23.97
C HIS A 165 -5.58 -15.76 25.16
N VAL A 166 -5.66 -16.36 26.35
CA VAL A 166 -6.06 -15.66 27.58
C VAL A 166 -5.06 -14.56 27.95
N VAL A 167 -3.76 -14.82 27.85
CA VAL A 167 -2.72 -13.80 28.10
C VAL A 167 -2.79 -12.68 27.07
N ASN A 168 -3.03 -12.98 25.80
CA ASN A 168 -3.21 -11.97 24.76
C ASN A 168 -4.49 -11.16 24.97
N LEU A 169 -5.57 -11.80 25.42
CA LEU A 169 -6.82 -11.13 25.78
C LEU A 169 -6.61 -10.20 26.98
N LEU A 170 -5.90 -10.66 28.01
CA LEU A 170 -5.56 -9.87 29.20
C LEU A 170 -4.63 -8.70 28.85
N HIS A 171 -3.59 -8.95 28.07
CA HIS A 171 -2.68 -7.93 27.56
C HIS A 171 -3.44 -6.88 26.74
N SER A 172 -4.36 -7.34 25.89
CA SER A 172 -5.26 -6.48 25.12
C SER A 172 -6.14 -5.67 26.06
N ALA A 173 -6.83 -6.28 27.04
CA ALA A 173 -7.72 -5.58 27.97
C ALA A 173 -7.00 -4.55 28.85
N LEU A 174 -5.78 -4.85 29.31
CA LEU A 174 -4.98 -3.96 30.15
C LEU A 174 -4.39 -2.77 29.37
N HIS A 175 -3.98 -2.97 28.11
CA HIS A 175 -3.32 -1.92 27.30
C HIS A 175 -4.26 -1.21 26.31
N LEU A 176 -5.44 -1.77 26.01
CA LEU A 176 -6.48 -1.16 25.16
C LEU A 176 -6.84 0.27 25.56
N PRO A 177 -7.23 0.55 26.82
CA PRO A 177 -7.80 1.85 27.17
C PRO A 177 -6.78 2.98 27.02
N GLY A 178 -5.53 2.76 27.43
CA GLY A 178 -4.47 3.75 27.29
C GLY A 178 -4.14 4.04 25.83
N HIS A 179 -4.01 3.00 25.01
CA HIS A 179 -3.66 3.16 23.60
C HIS A 179 -4.82 3.77 22.78
N HIS A 180 -6.07 3.45 23.12
CA HIS A 180 -7.26 4.04 22.49
C HIS A 180 -7.35 5.54 22.74
N LEU A 181 -7.18 5.98 23.99
CA LEU A 181 -7.24 7.39 24.35
C LEU A 181 -6.16 8.21 23.63
N LEU A 182 -4.94 7.67 23.52
CA LEU A 182 -3.87 8.32 22.77
C LEU A 182 -4.20 8.42 21.28
N LYS A 183 -4.70 7.34 20.67
CA LYS A 183 -5.12 7.33 19.25
C LYS A 183 -6.29 8.28 19.00
N GLU A 184 -7.29 8.31 19.86
CA GLU A 184 -8.42 9.22 19.74
C GLU A 184 -7.95 10.67 19.80
N ARG A 185 -7.09 11.03 20.76
CA ARG A 185 -6.49 12.37 20.83
C ARG A 185 -5.75 12.74 19.55
N GLN A 186 -4.91 11.84 19.03
CA GLN A 186 -4.17 12.07 17.78
C GLN A 186 -5.10 12.26 16.58
N LEU A 187 -6.18 11.48 16.48
CA LEU A 187 -7.16 11.62 15.40
C LEU A 187 -7.97 12.92 15.52
N LEU A 188 -8.36 13.32 16.73
CA LEU A 188 -9.03 14.60 16.98
C LEU A 188 -8.14 15.79 16.64
N GLU A 189 -6.86 15.75 17.04
CA GLU A 189 -5.89 16.79 16.69
C GLU A 189 -5.72 16.91 15.17
N LYS A 190 -5.57 15.78 14.45
CA LYS A 190 -5.52 15.77 12.99
C LYS A 190 -6.79 16.33 12.37
N LEU A 191 -7.96 15.96 12.89
CA LEU A 191 -9.24 16.45 12.42
C LEU A 191 -9.35 17.98 12.58
N ASP A 192 -8.92 18.52 13.73
CA ASP A 192 -8.95 19.95 13.99
C ASP A 192 -8.00 20.71 13.05
N LEU A 193 -6.79 20.19 12.83
CA LEU A 193 -5.83 20.75 11.86
C LEU A 193 -6.41 20.77 10.43
N ILE A 194 -6.97 19.64 9.98
CA ILE A 194 -7.60 19.54 8.65
C ILE A 194 -8.77 20.53 8.55
N LYS A 195 -9.65 20.60 9.56
CA LYS A 195 -10.77 21.56 9.58
C LYS A 195 -10.29 23.00 9.54
N GLN A 196 -9.20 23.32 10.24
CA GLN A 196 -8.62 24.66 10.24
C GLN A 196 -8.11 25.03 8.84
N GLU A 197 -7.36 24.14 8.17
CA GLU A 197 -6.90 24.36 6.79
C GLU A 197 -8.05 24.42 5.78
N LEU A 198 -9.12 23.66 6.03
CA LEU A 198 -10.27 23.58 5.14
C LEU A 198 -11.16 24.82 5.23
N SER A 199 -11.22 25.49 6.39
CA SER A 199 -12.07 26.65 6.63
C SER A 199 -11.86 27.82 5.63
N PRO A 200 -10.64 28.30 5.31
CA PRO A 200 -10.47 29.33 4.29
C PRO A 200 -10.81 28.83 2.88
N LEU A 201 -10.55 27.55 2.58
CA LEU A 201 -10.86 26.94 1.29
C LEU A 201 -12.38 26.81 1.08
N GLU A 202 -13.13 26.49 2.12
CA GLU A 202 -14.60 26.44 2.10
C GLU A 202 -15.22 27.82 1.91
N GLN A 203 -14.70 28.84 2.60
CA GLN A 203 -15.14 30.22 2.39
C GLN A 203 -14.92 30.65 0.94
N MET A 204 -13.74 30.35 0.39
CA MET A 204 -13.41 30.68 -0.99
C MET A 204 -14.29 29.91 -2.00
N LYS A 205 -14.53 28.62 -1.76
CA LYS A 205 -15.46 27.79 -2.55
C LYS A 205 -16.87 28.37 -2.51
N ALA A 206 -17.36 28.74 -1.33
CA ALA A 206 -18.71 29.28 -1.14
C ALA A 206 -18.91 30.61 -1.88
N GLN A 207 -17.91 31.50 -1.84
CA GLN A 207 -17.94 32.73 -2.64
C GLN A 207 -17.98 32.42 -4.14
N LEU A 208 -17.24 31.41 -4.57
CA LEU A 208 -17.17 31.03 -5.98
C LEU A 208 -18.46 30.36 -6.46
N SER A 209 -19.04 29.46 -5.66
CA SER A 209 -20.33 28.82 -5.95
C SER A 209 -21.44 29.87 -5.99
N GLN A 210 -21.49 30.80 -5.04
CA GLN A 210 -22.48 31.88 -5.06
C GLN A 210 -22.35 32.74 -6.32
N THR A 211 -21.12 33.03 -6.76
CA THR A 211 -20.88 33.81 -7.99
C THR A 211 -21.32 33.03 -9.22
N ALA A 212 -21.00 31.73 -9.31
CA ALA A 212 -21.38 30.86 -10.41
C ALA A 212 -22.90 30.62 -10.46
N GLU A 213 -23.56 30.47 -9.31
CA GLU A 213 -25.02 30.38 -9.20
C GLU A 213 -25.69 31.66 -9.67
N ARG A 214 -25.23 32.83 -9.23
CA ARG A 214 -25.78 34.12 -9.68
C ARG A 214 -25.66 34.27 -11.20
N GLN A 215 -24.52 33.90 -11.78
CA GLN A 215 -24.32 33.95 -13.23
C GLN A 215 -25.23 32.97 -13.96
N THR A 216 -25.33 31.74 -13.48
CA THR A 216 -26.19 30.70 -14.10
C THR A 216 -27.68 31.09 -13.99
N SER A 217 -28.10 31.61 -12.84
CA SER A 217 -29.45 32.13 -12.64
C SER A 217 -29.74 33.33 -13.55
N ARG A 218 -28.78 34.24 -13.75
CA ARG A 218 -28.94 35.35 -14.73
C ARG A 218 -29.15 34.84 -16.15
N VAL A 219 -28.43 33.79 -16.55
CA VAL A 219 -28.62 33.15 -17.87
C VAL A 219 -30.03 32.55 -17.99
N LEU A 220 -30.50 31.86 -16.97
CA LEU A 220 -31.86 31.30 -16.94
C LEU A 220 -32.93 32.40 -17.01
N TRP A 221 -32.79 33.46 -16.21
CA TRP A 221 -33.68 34.61 -16.25
C TRP A 221 -33.63 35.35 -17.59
N SER A 222 -32.45 35.46 -18.22
CA SER A 222 -32.35 36.03 -19.57
C SER A 222 -33.03 35.17 -20.63
N GLY A 223 -32.97 33.84 -20.48
CA GLY A 223 -33.68 32.91 -21.36
C GLY A 223 -35.19 33.07 -21.22
N LEU A 224 -35.68 33.19 -19.98
CA LEU A 224 -37.09 33.48 -19.71
C LEU A 224 -37.50 34.83 -20.30
N ALA A 225 -36.73 35.89 -20.06
CA ALA A 225 -37.00 37.22 -20.60
C ALA A 225 -37.04 37.22 -22.13
N LEU A 226 -36.12 36.50 -22.78
CA LEU A 226 -36.09 36.37 -24.24
C LEU A 226 -37.35 35.67 -24.76
N LEU A 227 -37.78 34.57 -24.12
CA LEU A 227 -39.01 33.87 -24.48
C LEU A 227 -40.25 34.75 -24.27
N SER A 228 -40.28 35.54 -23.19
CA SER A 228 -41.37 36.49 -22.93
C SER A 228 -41.42 37.61 -23.97
N VAL A 229 -40.26 38.18 -24.35
CA VAL A 229 -40.18 39.20 -25.40
C VAL A 229 -40.57 38.63 -26.76
N GLN A 230 -40.12 37.40 -27.07
CA GLN A 230 -40.50 36.70 -28.30
C GLN A 230 -42.01 36.47 -28.37
N GLY A 231 -42.63 36.00 -27.29
CA GLY A 231 -44.09 35.82 -27.23
C GLY A 231 -44.85 37.14 -27.33
N GLY A 232 -44.40 38.18 -26.63
CA GLY A 232 -45.00 39.51 -26.66
C GLY A 232 -44.89 40.19 -28.03
N ALA A 233 -43.75 40.04 -28.70
CA ALA A 233 -43.54 40.55 -30.05
C ALA A 233 -44.48 39.84 -31.04
N LEU A 234 -44.54 38.51 -31.01
CA LEU A 234 -45.47 37.75 -31.86
C LEU A 234 -46.92 38.17 -31.62
N ALA A 235 -47.33 38.28 -30.36
CA ALA A 235 -48.65 38.77 -29.96
C ALA A 235 -48.97 40.16 -30.50
N TRP A 236 -48.04 41.11 -30.36
CA TRP A 236 -48.22 42.47 -30.87
C TRP A 236 -48.32 42.50 -32.40
N LEU A 237 -47.44 41.77 -33.10
CA LEU A 237 -47.50 41.66 -34.56
C LEU A 237 -48.83 41.05 -35.04
N THR A 238 -49.34 40.02 -34.36
CA THR A 238 -50.58 39.32 -34.76
C THR A 238 -51.87 40.12 -34.51
N TRP A 239 -51.88 41.03 -33.53
CA TRP A 239 -53.11 41.76 -33.17
C TRP A 239 -53.16 43.18 -33.72
N TRP A 240 -52.00 43.84 -33.85
CA TRP A 240 -51.96 45.26 -34.23
C TRP A 240 -51.47 45.51 -35.66
N VAL A 241 -50.61 44.65 -36.22
CA VAL A 241 -49.89 44.96 -37.47
C VAL A 241 -50.26 44.03 -38.62
N TYR A 242 -50.29 42.73 -38.39
CA TYR A 242 -50.47 41.70 -39.42
C TYR A 242 -51.60 40.73 -39.03
N SER A 243 -52.36 40.27 -40.02
CA SER A 243 -53.32 39.18 -39.83
C SER A 243 -52.61 37.84 -39.61
N TRP A 244 -53.32 36.89 -38.99
CA TRP A 244 -52.79 35.56 -38.66
C TRP A 244 -52.19 34.81 -39.86
N ASP A 245 -52.79 34.96 -41.04
CA ASP A 245 -52.37 34.32 -42.30
C ASP A 245 -50.90 34.63 -42.69
N VAL A 246 -50.42 35.84 -42.36
CA VAL A 246 -49.02 36.25 -42.64
C VAL A 246 -48.06 35.74 -41.55
N MET A 247 -48.53 35.58 -40.31
CA MET A 247 -47.71 35.19 -39.15
C MET A 247 -47.56 33.67 -39.00
N GLU A 248 -48.47 32.90 -39.58
CA GLU A 248 -48.46 31.44 -39.59
C GLU A 248 -47.08 30.87 -40.02
N PRO A 249 -46.54 31.13 -41.22
CA PRO A 249 -45.25 30.58 -41.63
C PRO A 249 -44.08 31.05 -40.76
N VAL A 250 -44.15 32.27 -40.21
CA VAL A 250 -43.09 32.84 -39.37
C VAL A 250 -42.97 32.07 -38.05
N THR A 251 -44.09 31.78 -37.39
CA THR A 251 -44.09 31.00 -36.15
C THR A 251 -43.63 29.56 -36.35
N TYR A 252 -43.94 28.95 -37.50
CA TYR A 252 -43.42 27.64 -37.90
C TYR A 252 -41.90 27.64 -38.02
N PHE A 253 -41.30 28.62 -38.73
CA PHE A 253 -39.84 28.72 -38.85
C PHE A 253 -39.15 28.93 -37.51
N ILE A 254 -39.72 29.74 -36.62
CA ILE A 254 -39.19 29.98 -35.26
C ILE A 254 -39.20 28.68 -34.44
N THR A 255 -40.31 27.93 -34.49
CA THR A 255 -40.46 26.67 -33.74
C THR A 255 -39.48 25.64 -34.27
N TYR A 256 -39.40 25.48 -35.59
CA TYR A 256 -38.46 24.57 -36.23
C TYR A 256 -37.00 24.94 -35.94
N SER A 257 -36.65 26.23 -35.99
CA SER A 257 -35.32 26.73 -35.60
C SER A 257 -34.99 26.42 -34.14
N THR A 258 -35.97 26.50 -33.23
CA THR A 258 -35.78 26.15 -31.82
C THR A 258 -35.52 24.65 -31.66
N SER A 259 -36.27 23.80 -32.35
CA SER A 259 -36.05 22.34 -32.39
C SER A 259 -34.67 21.98 -32.96
N ILE A 260 -34.25 22.64 -34.05
CA ILE A 260 -32.89 22.48 -34.61
C ILE A 260 -31.84 22.86 -33.56
N GLY A 261 -32.02 23.96 -32.84
CA GLY A 261 -31.10 24.40 -31.79
C GLY A 261 -30.95 23.39 -30.65
N ILE A 262 -32.07 22.81 -30.18
CA ILE A 262 -32.07 21.75 -29.16
C ILE A 262 -31.35 20.50 -29.69
N PHE A 263 -31.61 20.11 -30.94
CA PHE A 263 -30.96 18.96 -31.56
C PHE A 263 -29.46 19.18 -31.78
N ALA A 264 -29.06 20.37 -32.23
CA ALA A 264 -27.65 20.75 -32.38
C ALA A 264 -26.92 20.70 -31.02
N TYR A 265 -27.57 21.15 -29.95
CA TYR A 265 -27.04 21.01 -28.58
C TYR A 265 -26.81 19.54 -28.20
N TYR A 266 -27.77 18.66 -28.47
CA TYR A 266 -27.66 17.23 -28.23
C TYR A 266 -26.48 16.61 -29.00
N VAL A 267 -26.33 16.95 -30.29
CA VAL A 267 -25.22 16.43 -31.12
C VAL A 267 -23.85 16.81 -30.57
N LEU A 268 -23.70 18.06 -30.11
CA LEU A 268 -22.45 18.58 -29.54
C LEU A 268 -22.16 18.03 -28.14
N THR A 269 -23.20 17.85 -27.33
CA THR A 269 -23.07 17.54 -25.90
C THR A 269 -23.19 16.03 -25.60
N LYS A 270 -23.76 15.27 -26.54
CA LYS A 270 -24.13 13.84 -26.43
C LYS A 270 -25.03 13.54 -25.23
N GLN A 271 -25.82 14.53 -24.83
CA GLN A 271 -26.70 14.47 -23.66
C GLN A 271 -27.97 15.26 -23.94
N ASP A 272 -29.09 14.76 -23.46
CA ASP A 272 -30.40 15.38 -23.66
C ASP A 272 -30.46 16.76 -22.99
N TYR A 273 -31.23 17.68 -23.59
CA TYR A 273 -31.40 19.01 -23.03
C TYR A 273 -32.36 18.97 -21.83
N VAL A 274 -31.82 18.58 -20.68
CA VAL A 274 -32.53 18.56 -19.40
C VAL A 274 -32.09 19.78 -18.60
N TYR A 275 -33.03 20.67 -18.25
CA TYR A 275 -32.76 21.95 -17.58
C TYR A 275 -31.83 21.86 -16.35
N PRO A 276 -32.03 20.94 -15.37
CA PRO A 276 -31.10 20.81 -14.24
C PRO A 276 -29.70 20.38 -14.67
N GLU A 277 -29.56 19.43 -15.59
CA GLU A 277 -28.25 18.94 -16.05
C GLU A 277 -27.48 20.01 -16.85
N ALA A 278 -28.19 20.75 -17.70
CA ALA A 278 -27.62 21.87 -18.44
C ALA A 278 -27.17 23.00 -17.49
N LYS A 279 -27.97 23.28 -16.45
CA LYS A 279 -27.62 24.25 -15.39
C LYS A 279 -26.37 23.82 -14.64
N ASP A 280 -26.30 22.57 -14.20
CA ASP A 280 -25.17 22.03 -13.45
C ASP A 280 -23.87 22.06 -14.27
N ARG A 281 -23.96 21.73 -15.57
CA ARG A 281 -22.81 21.83 -16.48
C ARG A 281 -22.31 23.26 -16.66
N LYS A 282 -23.23 24.23 -16.82
CA LYS A 282 -22.87 25.65 -16.92
C LYS A 282 -22.28 26.15 -15.62
N PHE A 283 -22.89 25.80 -14.49
CA PHE A 283 -22.38 26.09 -13.15
C PHE A 283 -20.95 25.57 -12.98
N LEU A 284 -20.71 24.31 -13.35
CA LEU A 284 -19.39 23.67 -13.22
C LEU A 284 -18.34 24.39 -14.08
N ASN A 285 -18.69 24.77 -15.31
CA ASN A 285 -17.79 25.53 -16.18
C ASN A 285 -17.47 26.92 -15.58
N TYR A 286 -18.47 27.65 -15.09
CA TYR A 286 -18.25 28.93 -14.41
C TYR A 286 -17.44 28.77 -13.12
N PHE A 287 -17.66 27.70 -12.37
CA PHE A 287 -16.91 27.37 -11.17
C PHE A 287 -15.44 27.12 -11.47
N TYR A 288 -15.10 26.22 -12.41
CA TYR A 288 -13.70 25.96 -12.77
C TYR A 288 -13.01 27.18 -13.40
N LYS A 289 -13.74 27.94 -14.23
CA LYS A 289 -13.21 29.20 -14.79
C LYS A 289 -12.94 30.22 -13.68
N GLY A 290 -13.81 30.31 -12.67
CA GLY A 290 -13.59 31.13 -11.47
C GLY A 290 -12.44 30.63 -10.61
N ALA A 291 -12.30 29.30 -10.46
CA ALA A 291 -11.29 28.67 -9.63
C ALA A 291 -9.90 28.89 -10.23
N SER A 292 -9.77 28.74 -11.55
CA SER A 292 -8.55 29.04 -12.29
C SER A 292 -8.13 30.51 -12.14
N LYS A 293 -9.07 31.46 -12.24
CA LYS A 293 -8.79 32.89 -12.05
C LYS A 293 -8.27 33.23 -10.66
N LYS A 294 -8.82 32.60 -9.62
CA LYS A 294 -8.40 32.83 -8.24
C LYS A 294 -7.28 31.87 -7.77
N LYS A 295 -6.73 31.05 -8.67
CA LYS A 295 -5.73 30.00 -8.38
C LYS A 295 -6.15 29.06 -7.22
N PHE A 296 -7.43 28.74 -7.14
CA PHE A 296 -7.95 27.80 -6.15
C PHE A 296 -7.57 26.36 -6.53
N ASN A 297 -6.81 25.68 -5.66
CA ASN A 297 -6.42 24.29 -5.89
C ASN A 297 -7.56 23.34 -5.49
N VAL A 298 -8.36 22.95 -6.47
CA VAL A 298 -9.49 22.00 -6.29
C VAL A 298 -8.99 20.61 -5.88
N GLN A 299 -7.81 20.17 -6.33
CA GLN A 299 -7.26 18.87 -5.99
C GLN A 299 -6.91 18.81 -4.50
N LYS A 300 -6.17 19.80 -3.99
CA LYS A 300 -5.83 19.90 -2.57
C LYS A 300 -7.10 19.95 -1.69
N TYR A 301 -8.15 20.64 -2.13
CA TYR A 301 -9.42 20.67 -1.41
C TYR A 301 -10.09 19.30 -1.34
N ASN A 302 -10.09 18.55 -2.44
CA ASN A 302 -10.66 17.19 -2.48
C ASN A 302 -9.84 16.23 -1.61
N GLU A 303 -8.51 16.28 -1.69
CA GLU A 303 -7.62 15.48 -0.85
C GLU A 303 -7.88 15.75 0.64
N LEU A 304 -7.93 17.01 1.06
CA LEU A 304 -8.26 17.37 2.45
C LEU A 304 -9.68 16.91 2.87
N LYS A 305 -10.65 16.90 1.94
CA LYS A 305 -11.99 16.38 2.20
C LYS A 305 -12.01 14.87 2.36
N ASP A 306 -11.24 14.15 1.55
CA ASP A 306 -11.10 12.71 1.62
C ASP A 306 -10.37 12.29 2.91
N GLU A 307 -9.29 13.00 3.28
CA GLU A 307 -8.60 12.83 4.55
C GLU A 307 -9.51 13.11 5.74
N LEU A 308 -10.30 14.19 5.70
CA LEU A 308 -11.30 14.48 6.75
C LEU A 308 -12.30 13.33 6.88
N ALA A 309 -12.84 12.83 5.77
CA ALA A 309 -13.79 11.73 5.78
C ALA A 309 -13.17 10.43 6.32
N GLN A 310 -11.91 10.17 6.02
CA GLN A 310 -11.17 9.02 6.55
C GLN A 310 -10.97 9.14 8.06
N VAL A 311 -10.53 10.30 8.55
CA VAL A 311 -10.32 10.54 9.99
C VAL A 311 -11.64 10.47 10.76
N GLU A 312 -12.72 11.03 10.22
CA GLU A 312 -14.06 10.93 10.82
C GLU A 312 -14.56 9.49 10.88
N GLU A 313 -14.32 8.69 9.85
CA GLU A 313 -14.67 7.28 9.82
C GLU A 313 -13.82 6.47 10.82
N ASP A 314 -12.52 6.73 10.90
CA ASP A 314 -11.63 6.09 11.88
C ASP A 314 -12.04 6.42 13.32
N LEU A 315 -12.43 7.67 13.59
CA LEU A 315 -13.00 8.08 14.88
C LEU A 315 -14.33 7.38 15.17
N ARG A 316 -15.23 7.25 14.18
CA ARG A 316 -16.48 6.51 14.34
C ARG A 316 -16.23 5.05 14.69
N ARG A 317 -15.28 4.40 14.00
CA ARG A 317 -14.89 3.02 14.26
C ARG A 317 -14.32 2.84 15.66
N LEU A 318 -13.43 3.74 16.10
CA LEU A 318 -12.83 3.69 17.42
C LEU A 318 -13.86 3.93 18.54
N ARG A 319 -14.83 4.83 18.31
CA ARG A 319 -15.96 5.02 19.24
C ARG A 319 -16.87 3.80 19.30
N TYR A 320 -17.16 3.19 18.15
CA TYR A 320 -17.97 1.98 18.06
C TYR A 320 -17.32 0.79 18.78
N SER A 321 -16.03 0.54 18.56
CA SER A 321 -15.29 -0.51 19.26
C SER A 321 -15.24 -0.30 20.77
N THR A 322 -15.09 0.95 21.21
CA THR A 322 -15.03 1.30 22.64
C THR A 322 -16.38 1.07 23.32
N HIS A 323 -17.50 1.39 22.65
CA HIS A 323 -18.85 1.16 23.18
C HIS A 323 -19.20 -0.34 23.27
N LEU A 324 -18.66 -1.18 22.39
CA LEU A 324 -18.91 -2.63 22.36
C LEU A 324 -17.86 -3.48 23.10
N GLN A 325 -16.77 -2.87 23.62
CA GLN A 325 -15.64 -3.58 24.24
C GLN A 325 -15.06 -4.72 23.38
N LEU A 326 -15.17 -4.62 22.05
CA LEU A 326 -14.66 -5.64 21.12
C LEU A 326 -13.17 -5.39 20.82
N PRO A 327 -12.37 -6.45 20.59
CA PRO A 327 -11.00 -6.30 20.09
C PRO A 327 -11.01 -5.50 18.78
N LEU A 328 -10.17 -4.46 18.69
CA LEU A 328 -10.08 -3.64 17.49
C LEU A 328 -9.80 -4.49 16.25
N GLU A 329 -10.69 -4.42 15.26
CA GLU A 329 -10.33 -4.72 13.88
C GLU A 329 -9.22 -3.72 13.50
N GLN A 330 -8.02 -4.22 13.21
CA GLN A 330 -6.83 -3.38 13.02
C GLN A 330 -7.14 -2.24 12.05
N ILE A 331 -6.88 -1.01 12.49
CA ILE A 331 -6.87 0.19 11.65
C ILE A 331 -5.67 0.05 10.70
N GLN A 332 -5.84 -0.77 9.66
CA GLN A 332 -4.89 -0.86 8.57
C GLN A 332 -5.15 0.35 7.66
N PRO A 333 -4.12 1.15 7.33
CA PRO A 333 -4.25 2.18 6.32
C PRO A 333 -4.71 1.49 5.02
N LYS A 334 -5.76 2.02 4.41
CA LYS A 334 -6.19 1.57 3.09
C LYS A 334 -5.00 1.81 2.13
N PRO A 335 -4.56 0.80 1.36
CA PRO A 335 -3.41 0.93 0.48
C PRO A 335 -3.64 1.95 -0.64
#